data_AF-A0A5C2SLG9-F1
#
_entry.id   AF-A0A5C2SLG9-F1
#
_cell.length_a   1.000
_cell.length_b   1.000
_cell.length_c   1.000
_cell.angle_alpha   90.00
_cell.angle_beta   90.00
_cell.angle_gamma   90.00
#
_symmetry.space_group_name_H-M   'P 1'
#
loop_
_entity.id
_entity.type
_entity.pdbx_description
1 polymer ?
#
loop_
_entity_poly.entity_id
_entity_poly.type
_entity_poly.pdbx_seq_one_letter_code
_entity_poly.pdbx_strand_id
1 'polypeptide(L)'
;MPPPQKKLKTTHPTADQDQNRGGFKAPAIPLPRLSTLRAAFERERKRVKLSTLPLDVLGEISNHLHPRDLLNLTLTCKRVAQFLLNPHQEYIWRNARLRTPGMPELPSFMNERAFARLLYSRRCNHCGEDNALNVRWTWFARYCSECLPKA
;
A
#
# COMPACT_ATOMS: atom_id res chain seq x y z
N MET A 1 -9.00 -28.89 41.34
CA MET A 1 -7.73 -28.13 41.41
C MET A 1 -7.99 -26.70 40.95
N PRO A 2 -8.07 -25.72 41.86
CA PRO A 2 -7.98 -24.31 41.49
C PRO A 2 -6.51 -23.83 41.49
N PRO A 3 -6.13 -22.87 40.63
CA PRO A 3 -4.76 -22.34 40.58
C PRO A 3 -4.48 -21.41 41.78
N PRO A 4 -3.21 -21.31 42.24
CA PRO A 4 -2.85 -20.60 43.46
C PRO A 4 -2.88 -19.08 43.28
N GLN A 5 -3.58 -18.39 44.19
CA GLN A 5 -3.60 -16.94 44.30
C GLN A 5 -2.28 -16.43 44.92
N LYS A 6 -1.57 -15.53 44.22
CA LYS A 6 -0.41 -14.84 44.79
C LYS A 6 -0.89 -13.78 45.78
N LYS A 7 -0.52 -13.99 47.05
CA LYS A 7 -0.85 -13.13 48.19
C LYS A 7 -0.20 -11.75 48.05
N LEU A 8 -1.01 -10.68 48.15
CA LEU A 8 -0.52 -9.35 48.52
C LEU A 8 -0.05 -9.41 49.98
N LYS A 9 1.18 -8.96 50.25
CA LYS A 9 1.66 -8.68 51.61
C LYS A 9 1.54 -7.19 51.89
N THR A 10 0.58 -6.88 52.73
CA THR A 10 0.45 -5.63 53.50
C THR A 10 1.45 -5.66 54.66
N THR A 11 2.22 -4.59 54.84
CA THR A 11 2.89 -4.28 56.12
C THR A 11 2.52 -2.86 56.52
N HIS A 12 1.97 -2.75 57.73
CA HIS A 12 1.49 -1.54 58.41
C HIS A 12 2.67 -0.76 59.07
N PRO A 13 2.42 0.45 59.60
CA PRO A 13 3.33 1.58 59.58
C PRO A 13 4.23 1.66 60.82
N THR A 14 5.29 2.45 60.73
CA THR A 14 5.93 3.03 61.90
C THR A 14 6.30 4.45 61.54
N ALA A 15 5.68 5.39 62.24
CA ALA A 15 5.94 6.81 62.13
C ALA A 15 7.23 7.13 62.89
N ASP A 16 8.16 7.78 62.23
CA ASP A 16 9.07 8.70 62.88
C ASP A 16 9.13 9.97 62.05
N GLN A 17 8.76 11.07 62.69
CA GLN A 17 8.86 12.41 62.14
C GLN A 17 10.30 12.87 62.32
N ASP A 18 10.96 13.26 61.24
CA ASP A 18 11.96 14.31 61.37
C ASP A 18 12.03 15.18 60.11
N GLN A 19 11.89 16.48 60.34
CA GLN A 19 11.76 17.51 59.33
C GLN A 19 13.15 17.87 58.83
N ASN A 20 13.48 17.58 57.57
CA ASN A 20 14.60 18.25 56.93
C ASN A 20 14.36 18.57 55.45
N ARG A 21 14.70 19.81 55.12
CA ARG A 21 14.43 20.55 53.90
C ARG A 21 15.30 20.00 52.76
N GLY A 22 14.74 19.25 51.81
CA GLY A 22 15.50 18.63 50.71
C GLY A 22 14.68 18.57 49.41
N GLY A 23 15.20 19.17 48.34
CA GLY A 23 14.54 19.27 47.04
C GLY A 23 14.12 17.92 46.44
N PHE A 24 12.94 17.88 45.85
CA PHE A 24 12.43 16.73 45.11
C PHE A 24 13.27 16.50 43.84
N LYS A 25 14.31 15.66 43.91
CA LYS A 25 14.89 15.05 42.71
C LYS A 25 13.91 14.00 42.21
N ALA A 26 13.19 14.31 41.14
CA ALA A 26 12.42 13.31 40.41
C ALA A 26 13.37 12.16 40.01
N PRO A 27 13.03 10.88 40.29
CA PRO A 27 13.83 9.78 39.81
C PRO A 27 13.83 9.84 38.28
N ALA A 28 15.01 9.90 37.68
CA ALA A 28 15.17 9.84 36.23
C ALA A 28 14.64 8.47 35.78
N ILE A 29 13.42 8.44 35.25
CA ILE A 29 12.89 7.27 34.56
C ILE A 29 13.83 7.05 33.38
N PRO A 30 14.54 5.91 33.30
CA PRO A 30 15.42 5.66 32.18
C PRO A 30 14.56 5.61 30.92
N LEU A 31 14.69 6.62 30.06
CA LEU A 31 14.04 6.57 28.75
C LEU A 31 14.63 5.37 28.00
N PRO A 32 13.79 4.49 27.45
CA PRO A 32 14.27 3.34 26.69
C PRO A 32 15.16 3.83 25.55
N ARG A 33 16.28 3.14 25.32
CA ARG A 33 17.19 3.46 24.22
C ARG A 33 16.41 3.47 22.91
N LEU A 34 16.73 4.39 22.01
CA LEU A 34 16.06 4.50 20.70
C LEU A 34 16.09 3.18 19.91
N SER A 35 17.09 2.32 20.14
CA SER A 35 17.16 0.97 19.57
C SER A 35 16.08 0.02 20.08
N THR A 36 15.70 0.07 21.37
CA THR A 36 14.60 -0.75 21.90
C THR A 36 13.24 -0.23 21.47
N LEU A 37 13.08 1.09 21.33
CA LEU A 37 11.88 1.69 20.73
C LEU A 37 11.73 1.27 19.26
N ARG A 38 12.80 1.37 18.45
CA ARG A 38 12.77 0.91 17.05
C ARG A 38 12.45 -0.58 16.94
N ALA A 39 13.07 -1.43 17.75
CA ALA A 39 12.78 -2.87 17.77
C ALA A 39 11.33 -3.18 18.21
N ALA A 40 10.73 -2.37 19.10
CA ALA A 40 9.33 -2.49 19.49
C ALA A 40 8.37 -2.06 18.36
N PHE A 41 8.67 -0.93 17.69
CA PHE A 41 7.93 -0.49 16.51
C PHE A 41 8.07 -1.47 15.32
N GLU A 42 9.20 -2.15 15.19
CA GLU A 42 9.43 -3.18 14.19
C GLU A 42 8.67 -4.48 14.52
N ARG A 43 8.56 -4.86 15.81
CA ARG A 43 7.80 -6.05 16.25
C ARG A 43 6.29 -5.94 16.04
N GLU A 44 5.72 -4.74 16.04
CA GLU A 44 4.27 -4.52 15.89
C GLU A 44 3.80 -4.36 14.42
N ARG A 45 4.72 -4.36 13.44
CA ARG A 45 4.34 -4.31 12.01
C ARG A 45 3.77 -5.65 11.52
N LYS A 46 2.56 -5.99 11.95
CA LYS A 46 1.74 -7.02 11.29
C LYS A 46 1.44 -6.56 9.87
N ARG A 47 2.18 -7.09 8.89
CA ARG A 47 1.92 -6.86 7.46
C ARG A 47 0.62 -7.58 7.09
N VAL A 48 -0.41 -6.81 6.78
CA VAL A 48 -1.65 -7.35 6.21
C VAL A 48 -1.45 -7.55 4.71
N LYS A 49 -1.88 -8.69 4.17
CA LYS A 49 -1.86 -8.93 2.72
C LYS A 49 -2.97 -8.09 2.08
N LEU A 50 -2.64 -7.31 1.06
CA LEU A 50 -3.65 -6.51 0.33
C LEU A 50 -4.81 -7.37 -0.18
N SER A 51 -4.49 -8.58 -0.65
CA SER A 51 -5.48 -9.54 -1.17
C SER A 51 -6.40 -10.15 -0.11
N THR A 52 -6.13 -9.97 1.19
CA THR A 52 -7.02 -10.45 2.26
C THR A 52 -8.00 -9.40 2.74
N LEU A 53 -7.88 -8.16 2.26
CA LEU A 53 -8.82 -7.09 2.61
C LEU A 53 -10.22 -7.33 2.02
N PRO A 54 -11.28 -6.82 2.66
CA PRO A 54 -12.61 -6.72 2.05
C PRO A 54 -12.55 -5.94 0.73
N LEU A 55 -13.44 -6.26 -0.21
CA LEU A 55 -13.45 -5.64 -1.53
C LEU A 55 -13.71 -4.14 -1.47
N ASP A 56 -14.51 -3.66 -0.52
CA ASP A 56 -14.80 -2.24 -0.36
C ASP A 56 -13.54 -1.45 0.03
N VAL A 57 -12.75 -1.98 0.96
CA VAL A 57 -11.47 -1.38 1.37
C VAL A 57 -10.46 -1.46 0.24
N LEU A 58 -10.41 -2.59 -0.47
CA LEU A 58 -9.54 -2.74 -1.64
C LEU A 58 -9.92 -1.74 -2.74
N GLY A 59 -11.22 -1.54 -2.98
CA GLY A 59 -11.78 -0.58 -3.93
C GLY A 59 -11.41 0.85 -3.54
N GLU A 60 -11.61 1.24 -2.28
CA GLU A 60 -11.28 2.56 -1.77
C GLU A 60 -9.78 2.86 -1.94
N ILE A 61 -8.90 1.95 -1.50
CA ILE A 61 -7.45 2.09 -1.71
C ILE A 61 -7.15 2.25 -3.20
N SER A 62 -7.72 1.38 -4.05
CA SER A 62 -7.48 1.42 -5.49
C SER A 62 -7.95 2.72 -6.12
N ASN A 63 -9.03 3.31 -5.62
CA ASN A 63 -9.60 4.57 -6.12
C ASN A 63 -8.67 5.78 -5.91
N HIS A 64 -7.66 5.64 -5.04
CA HIS A 64 -6.62 6.64 -4.80
C HIS A 64 -5.32 6.39 -5.54
N LEU A 65 -5.23 5.33 -6.33
CA LEU A 65 -4.00 4.98 -7.04
C LEU A 65 -3.92 5.62 -8.42
N HIS A 66 -2.68 5.88 -8.85
CA HIS A 66 -2.41 6.29 -10.21
C HIS A 66 -2.65 5.10 -11.18
N PRO A 67 -3.08 5.31 -12.44
CA PRO A 67 -3.39 4.20 -13.34
C PRO A 67 -2.20 3.25 -13.60
N ARG A 68 -0.96 3.76 -13.53
CA ARG A 68 0.25 2.93 -13.57
C ARG A 68 0.30 1.94 -12.40
N ASP A 69 -0.06 2.37 -11.20
CA ASP A 69 -0.01 1.53 -10.00
C ASP A 69 -1.14 0.51 -10.01
N LEU A 70 -2.33 0.89 -10.48
CA LEU A 70 -3.41 -0.05 -10.75
C LEU A 70 -2.96 -1.15 -11.72
N LEU A 71 -2.32 -0.77 -12.82
CA LEU A 71 -1.77 -1.74 -13.78
C LEU A 71 -0.77 -2.68 -13.10
N ASN A 72 0.18 -2.13 -12.34
CA ASN A 72 1.18 -2.94 -11.61
C ASN A 72 0.53 -3.87 -10.57
N LEU A 73 -0.52 -3.43 -9.87
CA LEU A 73 -1.27 -4.28 -8.93
C LEU A 73 -1.92 -5.48 -9.62
N THR A 74 -2.46 -5.31 -10.83
CA THR A 74 -3.02 -6.45 -11.59
C THR A 74 -1.96 -7.48 -11.98
N LEU A 75 -0.69 -7.09 -12.08
CA LEU A 75 0.42 -7.98 -12.43
C LEU A 75 1.02 -8.72 -11.21
N THR A 76 0.76 -8.26 -9.99
CA THR A 76 1.39 -8.81 -8.77
C THR A 76 0.53 -9.85 -8.04
N CYS A 77 -0.79 -9.73 -8.08
CA CYS A 77 -1.68 -10.62 -7.32
C CYS A 77 -2.94 -11.00 -8.11
N LYS A 78 -3.17 -12.31 -8.31
CA LYS A 78 -4.32 -12.84 -9.05
C LYS A 78 -5.68 -12.38 -8.49
N ARG A 79 -5.85 -12.35 -7.16
CA ARG A 79 -7.11 -11.92 -6.53
C ARG A 79 -7.37 -10.42 -6.74
N VAL A 80 -6.34 -9.60 -6.63
CA VAL A 80 -6.44 -8.15 -6.89
C VAL A 80 -6.68 -7.90 -8.39
N ALA A 81 -6.01 -8.66 -9.25
CA ALA A 81 -6.23 -8.62 -10.69
C ALA A 81 -7.68 -8.96 -11.06
N GLN A 82 -8.23 -10.04 -10.49
CA GLN A 82 -9.63 -10.43 -10.73
C GLN A 82 -10.62 -9.34 -10.31
N PHE A 83 -10.33 -8.63 -9.21
CA PHE A 83 -11.14 -7.49 -8.78
C PHE A 83 -11.00 -6.29 -9.73
N LEU A 84 -9.79 -5.81 -9.98
CA LEU A 84 -9.54 -4.59 -10.77
C LEU A 84 -9.86 -4.75 -12.26
N LEU A 85 -9.76 -5.97 -12.79
CA LEU A 85 -10.09 -6.26 -14.19
C LEU A 85 -11.57 -6.57 -14.39
N ASN A 86 -12.38 -6.62 -13.33
CA ASN A 86 -13.82 -6.76 -13.44
C ASN A 86 -14.43 -5.51 -14.11
N PRO A 87 -15.29 -5.65 -15.15
CA PRO A 87 -15.99 -4.53 -15.76
C PRO A 87 -16.76 -3.63 -14.78
N HIS A 88 -17.29 -4.18 -13.68
CA HIS A 88 -17.98 -3.41 -12.65
C HIS A 88 -17.05 -2.43 -11.90
N GLN A 89 -15.74 -2.66 -11.93
CA GLN A 89 -14.74 -1.79 -11.29
C GLN A 89 -14.11 -0.80 -12.27
N GLU A 90 -14.69 -0.60 -13.46
CA GLU A 90 -14.18 0.34 -14.46
C GLU A 90 -14.14 1.79 -13.96
N TYR A 91 -15.03 2.15 -13.04
CA TYR A 91 -15.03 3.47 -12.40
C TYR A 91 -13.72 3.77 -11.66
N ILE A 92 -13.04 2.77 -11.09
CA ILE A 92 -11.75 2.94 -10.40
C ILE A 92 -10.70 3.47 -11.39
N TRP A 93 -10.65 2.89 -12.59
CA TRP A 93 -9.73 3.30 -13.64
C TRP A 93 -10.07 4.68 -14.19
N ARG A 94 -11.37 4.96 -14.39
CA ARG A 94 -11.85 6.30 -14.78
C ARG A 94 -11.44 7.35 -13.75
N ASN A 95 -11.67 7.10 -12.47
CA ASN A 95 -11.33 8.03 -11.39
C ASN A 95 -9.83 8.26 -11.32
N ALA A 96 -9.03 7.19 -11.42
CA ALA A 96 -7.58 7.29 -11.50
C ALA A 96 -7.12 8.13 -12.70
N ARG A 97 -7.79 7.99 -13.86
CA ARG A 97 -7.50 8.82 -15.04
C ARG A 97 -7.82 10.29 -14.79
N LEU A 98 -9.02 10.59 -14.34
CA LEU A 98 -9.49 11.97 -14.13
C LEU A 98 -8.66 12.72 -13.08
N ARG A 99 -8.09 12.01 -12.11
CA ARG A 99 -7.20 12.57 -11.07
C ARG A 99 -5.76 12.78 -11.54
N THR A 100 -5.39 12.25 -12.70
CA THR A 100 -4.02 12.35 -13.21
C THR A 100 -3.92 13.55 -14.17
N PRO A 101 -3.24 14.64 -13.78
CA PRO A 101 -3.11 15.82 -14.63
C PRO A 101 -2.25 15.51 -15.86
N GLY A 102 -2.59 16.15 -16.99
CA GLY A 102 -1.81 16.02 -18.23
C GLY A 102 -1.99 14.69 -18.97
N MET A 103 -3.00 13.89 -18.61
CA MET A 103 -3.33 12.67 -19.34
C MET A 103 -3.89 13.00 -20.73
N PRO A 104 -3.50 12.28 -21.80
CA PRO A 104 -4.15 12.40 -23.09
C PRO A 104 -5.64 12.01 -23.00
N GLU A 105 -6.43 12.54 -23.94
CA GLU A 105 -7.85 12.23 -24.02
C GLU A 105 -8.06 10.74 -24.30
N LEU A 106 -9.05 10.14 -23.63
CA LEU A 106 -9.42 8.74 -23.85
C LEU A 106 -10.19 8.65 -25.18
N PRO A 107 -9.72 7.86 -26.16
CA PRO A 107 -10.46 7.64 -27.39
C PRO A 107 -11.78 6.92 -27.16
N SER A 108 -12.83 7.26 -27.91
CA SER A 108 -14.18 6.70 -27.75
C SER A 108 -14.27 5.18 -27.94
N PHE A 109 -13.37 4.60 -28.72
CA PHE A 109 -13.30 3.16 -28.98
C PHE A 109 -12.49 2.38 -27.93
N MET A 110 -11.91 3.05 -26.94
CA MET A 110 -11.02 2.44 -25.95
C MET A 110 -11.58 2.60 -24.53
N ASN A 111 -11.47 1.53 -23.73
CA ASN A 111 -11.83 1.58 -22.32
C ASN A 111 -10.65 2.04 -21.44
N GLU A 112 -10.96 2.47 -20.22
CA GLU A 112 -10.01 3.05 -19.27
C GLU A 112 -8.82 2.12 -18.95
N ARG A 113 -9.10 0.81 -18.86
CA ARG A 113 -8.10 -0.24 -18.56
C ARG A 113 -7.11 -0.41 -19.71
N ALA A 114 -7.62 -0.54 -20.93
CA ALA A 114 -6.82 -0.67 -22.14
C ALA A 114 -5.96 0.58 -22.36
N PHE A 115 -6.53 1.76 -22.08
CA PHE A 115 -5.81 3.02 -22.17
C PHE A 115 -4.69 3.14 -21.13
N ALA A 116 -4.95 2.76 -19.88
CA ALA A 116 -3.90 2.70 -18.86
C ALA A 116 -2.79 1.71 -19.24
N ARG A 117 -3.13 0.55 -19.82
CA ARG A 117 -2.16 -0.40 -20.35
C ARG A 117 -1.34 0.22 -21.49
N LEU A 118 -1.99 0.91 -22.44
CA LEU A 118 -1.33 1.60 -23.55
C LEU A 118 -0.34 2.64 -23.03
N LEU A 119 -0.71 3.41 -22.02
CA LEU A 119 0.14 4.47 -21.48
C LEU A 119 1.33 3.93 -20.68
N TYR A 120 1.10 2.91 -19.83
CA TYR A 120 2.04 2.55 -18.78
C TYR A 120 2.70 1.17 -18.93
N SER A 121 2.18 0.29 -19.78
CA SER A 121 2.83 -0.99 -20.08
C SER A 121 4.02 -0.78 -21.02
N ARG A 122 5.02 -1.66 -20.96
CA ARG A 122 6.06 -1.77 -21.98
C ARG A 122 5.90 -3.02 -22.84
N ARG A 123 4.79 -3.75 -22.68
CA ARG A 123 4.53 -4.96 -23.45
C ARG A 123 4.21 -4.63 -24.88
N CYS A 124 4.89 -5.32 -25.79
CA CYS A 124 4.55 -5.36 -27.20
C CYS A 124 3.16 -5.98 -27.37
N ASN A 125 2.30 -5.36 -28.18
CA ASN A 125 0.97 -5.89 -28.52
C ASN A 125 1.04 -7.14 -29.40
N HIS A 126 2.18 -7.42 -30.04
CA HIS A 126 2.37 -8.58 -30.91
C HIS A 126 3.02 -9.76 -30.18
N CYS A 127 4.27 -9.62 -29.71
CA CYS A 127 5.00 -10.71 -29.05
C CYS A 127 4.74 -10.82 -27.54
N GLY A 128 4.37 -9.72 -26.88
CA GLY A 128 4.15 -9.69 -25.42
C GLY A 128 5.37 -9.29 -24.58
N GLU A 129 6.57 -9.23 -25.17
CA GLU A 129 7.81 -8.83 -24.49
C GLU A 129 7.81 -7.37 -24.00
N ASP A 130 8.51 -7.13 -22.91
CA ASP A 130 8.59 -5.84 -22.20
C ASP A 130 9.64 -4.88 -22.81
N ASN A 131 9.73 -4.81 -24.15
CA ASN A 131 10.69 -3.99 -24.91
C ASN A 131 10.04 -2.91 -25.80
N ALA A 132 8.73 -2.66 -25.67
CA ALA A 132 8.03 -1.64 -26.43
C ALA A 132 7.99 -0.28 -25.71
N LEU A 133 8.99 0.57 -25.99
CA LEU A 133 9.22 1.83 -25.27
C LEU A 133 8.21 2.93 -25.62
N ASN A 134 7.78 3.01 -26.88
CA ASN A 134 6.98 4.14 -27.38
C ASN A 134 5.55 3.70 -27.73
N VAL A 135 4.60 4.58 -27.44
CA VAL A 135 3.22 4.48 -27.93
C VAL A 135 3.18 4.93 -29.39
N ARG A 136 2.59 4.11 -30.26
CA ARG A 136 2.23 4.52 -31.62
C ARG A 136 0.79 5.03 -31.60
N TRP A 137 0.63 6.34 -31.48
CA TRP A 137 -0.68 6.99 -31.38
C TRP A 137 -1.58 6.82 -32.60
N THR A 138 -1.00 6.60 -33.79
CA THR A 138 -1.77 6.30 -35.02
C THR A 138 -2.59 5.01 -34.90
N TRP A 139 -2.10 4.02 -34.15
CA TRP A 139 -2.75 2.71 -33.97
C TRP A 139 -3.16 2.44 -32.53
N PHE A 140 -2.89 3.38 -31.61
CA PHE A 140 -3.08 3.21 -30.16
C PHE A 140 -2.52 1.88 -29.64
N ALA A 141 -1.30 1.54 -30.08
CA ALA A 141 -0.63 0.28 -29.76
C ALA A 141 0.87 0.48 -29.49
N ARG A 142 1.48 -0.51 -28.83
CA ARG A 142 2.92 -0.58 -28.57
C ARG A 142 3.53 -1.74 -29.34
N TYR A 143 4.64 -1.48 -30.01
CA TYR A 143 5.42 -2.50 -30.71
C TYR A 143 6.89 -2.35 -30.35
N CYS A 144 7.57 -3.48 -30.15
CA CYS A 144 9.02 -3.50 -30.06
C CYS A 144 9.64 -3.26 -31.44
N SER A 145 10.95 -2.99 -31.47
CA SER A 145 11.68 -2.76 -32.72
C SER A 145 11.63 -3.93 -33.69
N GLU A 146 11.49 -5.16 -33.18
CA GLU A 146 11.42 -6.38 -33.98
C GLU A 146 10.04 -6.60 -34.60
N CYS A 147 8.97 -6.29 -33.86
CA CYS A 147 7.59 -6.46 -34.33
C CYS A 147 7.03 -5.25 -35.05
N LEU A 148 7.72 -4.11 -35.01
CA LEU A 148 7.27 -2.93 -35.74
C LEU A 148 7.40 -3.20 -37.24
N PRO A 149 6.31 -3.09 -38.02
CA PRO A 149 6.38 -3.21 -39.47
C PRO A 149 7.38 -2.18 -39.99
N LYS A 150 8.37 -2.66 -40.76
CA LYS A 150 9.29 -1.78 -41.48
C LYS A 150 8.49 -1.19 -42.64
N ALA A 151 8.35 0.13 -42.64
CA ALA A 151 7.77 0.86 -43.76
C ALA A 151 8.70 0.80 -44.98
#